data_AF-A0AAE0A2D1-F1
#
_entry.id   AF-A0AAE0A2D1-F1
#
_cell.length_a   1.000
_cell.length_b   1.000
_cell.length_c   1.000
_cell.angle_alpha   90.00
_cell.angle_beta   90.00
_cell.angle_gamma   90.00
#
_symmetry.space_group_name_H-M   'P 1'
#
loop_
_entity.id
_entity.type
_entity.pdbx_description
1 polymer ?
#
loop_
_entity_poly.entity_id
_entity_poly.type
_entity_poly.pdbx_seq_one_letter_code
_entity_poly.pdbx_strand_id
1 'polypeptide(L)'
;MPVVVLAYHVDYWDYMGWKDPYGSSQWTVRQKAYVEAFNLDTMFTPQIVVQGRAHCQGNDQDALLSHINAASRFPAPSFQATFQRPTSECMQVTFTGTLRSKVDSQGVNVMVALYENGLVTDCPKGENKGRVLSNDFVVRKLEKLCNVKDISAKKNVSGTVSFPLWDTFHSSKCGVAVFVQNTSHQIFGLQNFQIPEYI
;
A
#
# COMPACT_ATOMS: atom_id res chain seq x y z
N MET A 1 -17.67 -4.73 -7.04
CA MET A 1 -16.77 -3.75 -7.70
C MET A 1 -15.34 -4.08 -7.31
N PRO A 2 -14.36 -4.06 -8.23
CA PRO A 2 -13.00 -4.42 -7.86
C PRO A 2 -12.42 -3.36 -6.91
N VAL A 3 -11.79 -3.83 -5.83
CA VAL A 3 -11.01 -3.04 -4.88
C VAL A 3 -9.59 -3.59 -4.84
N VAL A 4 -8.61 -2.75 -4.54
CA VAL A 4 -7.26 -3.21 -4.21
C VAL A 4 -7.02 -2.93 -2.75
N VAL A 5 -6.61 -3.97 -2.03
CA VAL A 5 -6.37 -3.96 -0.59
C VAL A 5 -4.86 -3.92 -0.36
N LEU A 6 -4.44 -3.16 0.65
CA LEU A 6 -3.07 -3.10 1.12
C LEU A 6 -3.12 -3.05 2.66
N ALA A 7 -2.48 -4.02 3.31
CA ALA A 7 -2.42 -4.14 4.76
C ALA A 7 -1.09 -3.57 5.28
N TYR A 8 -1.19 -2.57 6.16
CA TYR A 8 -0.04 -1.88 6.74
C TYR A 8 0.06 -2.19 8.24
N HIS A 9 0.99 -3.08 8.60
CA HIS A 9 1.16 -3.53 9.98
C HIS A 9 1.92 -2.50 10.81
N VAL A 10 1.21 -1.80 11.70
CA VAL A 10 1.83 -0.82 12.60
C VAL A 10 2.66 -1.51 13.68
N ASP A 11 3.69 -0.82 14.20
CA ASP A 11 4.62 -1.38 15.18
C ASP A 11 4.34 -0.95 16.63
N TYR A 12 3.42 -0.02 16.86
CA TYR A 12 3.17 0.50 18.21
C TYR A 12 2.48 -0.48 19.15
N TRP A 13 2.16 -1.70 18.73
CA TRP A 13 1.68 -2.77 19.62
C TRP A 13 2.81 -3.68 20.14
N ASP A 14 4.04 -3.55 19.62
CA ASP A 14 5.17 -4.42 19.98
C ASP A 14 5.48 -4.42 21.49
N TYR A 15 5.10 -3.35 22.21
CA TYR A 15 5.25 -3.26 23.66
C TYR A 15 4.39 -4.29 24.43
N MET A 16 3.39 -4.91 23.80
CA MET A 16 2.52 -5.93 24.41
C MET A 16 3.18 -7.32 24.57
N GLY A 17 4.48 -7.40 24.33
CA GLY A 17 5.32 -8.54 24.74
C GLY A 17 5.66 -9.53 23.65
N TRP A 18 5.25 -9.26 22.40
CA TRP A 18 5.80 -9.86 21.19
C TRP A 18 5.73 -8.86 20.04
N LYS A 19 6.66 -9.00 19.10
CA LYS A 19 6.79 -8.11 17.95
C LYS A 19 6.10 -8.71 16.73
N ASP A 20 5.23 -7.95 16.08
CA ASP A 20 4.66 -8.35 14.79
C ASP A 20 5.80 -8.43 13.75
N PRO A 21 6.01 -9.58 13.06
CA PRO A 21 7.07 -9.73 12.07
C PRO A 21 6.93 -8.80 10.86
N TYR A 22 5.74 -8.24 10.63
CA TYR A 22 5.44 -7.32 9.54
C TYR A 22 5.28 -5.87 10.03
N GLY A 23 5.32 -5.67 11.35
CA GLY A 23 5.28 -4.36 12.01
C GLY A 23 6.37 -3.42 11.51
N SER A 24 6.02 -2.17 11.18
CA SER A 24 6.98 -1.14 10.75
C SER A 24 6.60 0.25 11.22
N SER A 25 7.59 1.00 11.70
CA SER A 25 7.44 2.41 12.08
C SER A 25 6.99 3.28 10.92
N GLN A 26 7.32 2.90 9.68
CA GLN A 26 6.84 3.59 8.47
C GLN A 26 5.32 3.49 8.32
N TRP A 27 4.74 2.35 8.68
CA TRP A 27 3.30 2.12 8.65
C TRP A 27 2.60 2.89 9.77
N THR A 28 3.21 2.92 10.96
CA THR A 28 2.77 3.79 12.07
C THR A 28 2.78 5.27 11.67
N VAL A 29 3.85 5.76 11.05
CA VAL A 29 3.93 7.16 10.57
C VAL A 29 2.87 7.44 9.50
N ARG A 30 2.64 6.49 8.58
CA ARG A 30 1.58 6.61 7.58
C ARG A 30 0.19 6.69 8.22
N GLN A 31 -0.07 5.92 9.27
CA GLN A 31 -1.33 6.00 10.02
C GLN A 31 -1.48 7.35 10.74
N LYS A 32 -0.41 7.85 11.39
CA LYS A 32 -0.42 9.18 12.03
C LYS A 32 -0.84 10.28 11.07
N ALA A 33 -0.31 10.26 9.84
CA ALA A 33 -0.70 11.22 8.82
C ALA A 33 -2.20 11.17 8.48
N TYR A 34 -2.83 9.98 8.54
CA TYR A 34 -4.29 9.87 8.37
C TYR A 34 -5.07 10.33 9.60
N VAL A 35 -4.59 10.03 10.81
CA VAL A 35 -5.19 10.54 12.06
C VAL A 35 -5.21 12.06 12.06
N GLU A 36 -4.11 12.70 11.68
CA GLU A 36 -4.02 14.16 11.52
C GLU A 36 -4.98 14.66 10.42
N ALA A 37 -4.96 14.04 9.23
CA ALA A 37 -5.81 14.46 8.11
C ALA A 37 -7.32 14.32 8.38
N PHE A 38 -7.71 13.38 9.23
CA PHE A 38 -9.11 13.13 9.61
C PHE A 38 -9.50 13.79 10.95
N ASN A 39 -8.61 14.54 11.59
CA ASN A 39 -8.80 15.15 12.91
C ASN A 39 -9.28 14.14 13.96
N LEU A 40 -8.59 12.99 14.05
CA LEU A 40 -8.89 11.94 15.03
C LEU A 40 -8.05 12.14 16.29
N ASP A 41 -8.63 11.85 17.45
CA ASP A 41 -7.95 12.02 18.74
C ASP A 41 -6.87 10.97 18.99
N THR A 42 -7.01 9.77 18.40
CA THR A 42 -6.10 8.66 18.66
C THR A 42 -5.93 7.73 17.46
N MET A 43 -4.78 7.06 17.39
CA MET A 43 -4.57 5.92 16.50
C MET A 43 -5.24 4.69 17.09
N PHE A 44 -5.83 3.86 16.24
CA PHE A 44 -6.43 2.60 16.64
C PHE A 44 -6.28 1.56 15.53
N THR A 45 -6.38 0.28 15.89
CA THR A 45 -6.47 -0.82 14.93
C THR A 45 -7.62 -1.75 15.30
N PRO A 46 -8.30 -2.35 14.31
CA PRO A 46 -8.12 -2.15 12.88
C PRO A 46 -8.77 -0.82 12.40
N GLN A 47 -8.02 -0.02 11.64
CA GLN A 47 -8.52 1.16 10.94
C GLN A 47 -8.44 0.90 9.44
N ILE A 48 -9.53 1.15 8.70
CA ILE A 48 -9.54 1.10 7.24
C ILE A 48 -9.59 2.51 6.71
N VAL A 49 -8.78 2.81 5.69
CA VAL A 49 -8.77 4.09 4.99
C VAL A 49 -9.11 3.88 3.52
N VAL A 50 -10.17 4.54 3.04
CA VAL A 50 -10.66 4.44 1.66
C VAL A 50 -10.13 5.61 0.84
N GLN A 51 -9.22 5.32 -0.10
CA GLN A 51 -8.56 6.28 -0.99
C GLN A 51 -7.93 7.51 -0.30
N GLY A 52 -7.60 7.41 0.99
CA GLY A 52 -7.12 8.55 1.78
C GLY A 52 -8.14 9.66 2.01
N ARG A 53 -9.44 9.38 1.83
CA ARG A 53 -10.53 10.38 1.88
C ARG A 53 -11.58 10.09 2.94
N ALA A 54 -11.73 8.83 3.33
CA ALA A 54 -12.62 8.40 4.38
C ALA A 54 -11.93 7.30 5.20
N HIS A 55 -12.38 7.09 6.43
CA HIS A 55 -11.92 5.99 7.26
C HIS A 55 -13.08 5.43 8.08
N CYS A 56 -12.94 4.20 8.53
CA CYS A 56 -13.87 3.55 9.45
C CYS A 56 -13.13 2.51 10.32
N GLN A 57 -13.81 1.99 11.33
CA GLN A 57 -13.31 0.85 12.10
C GLN A 57 -13.35 -0.42 11.24
N GLY A 58 -12.34 -1.28 11.36
CA GLY A 58 -12.20 -2.44 10.48
C GLY A 58 -13.25 -3.52 10.65
N ASN A 59 -14.01 -3.50 11.75
CA ASN A 59 -15.15 -4.40 11.99
C ASN A 59 -16.51 -3.77 11.61
N ASP A 60 -16.53 -2.52 11.13
CA ASP A 60 -17.75 -1.85 10.67
C ASP A 60 -17.92 -2.06 9.14
N GLN A 61 -18.54 -3.17 8.79
CA GLN A 61 -18.73 -3.58 7.39
C GLN A 61 -19.66 -2.63 6.63
N ASP A 62 -20.70 -2.10 7.27
CA ASP A 62 -21.68 -1.23 6.62
C ASP A 62 -21.05 0.13 6.30
N ALA A 63 -20.29 0.71 7.23
CA ALA A 63 -19.53 1.94 6.98
C ALA A 63 -18.51 1.74 5.85
N LEU A 64 -17.78 0.61 5.86
CA LEU A 64 -16.80 0.30 4.82
C LEU A 64 -17.45 0.24 3.43
N LEU A 65 -18.53 -0.52 3.28
CA LEU A 65 -19.22 -0.66 2.00
C LEU A 65 -19.82 0.67 1.54
N SER A 66 -20.37 1.46 2.46
CA SER A 66 -20.86 2.81 2.18
C SER A 66 -19.74 3.71 1.63
N HIS A 67 -18.58 3.75 2.30
CA HIS A 67 -17.42 4.52 1.83
C HIS A 67 -16.89 4.03 0.48
N ILE A 68 -16.82 2.72 0.25
CA ILE A 68 -16.40 2.16 -1.04
C ILE A 68 -17.36 2.58 -2.14
N ASN A 69 -18.67 2.56 -1.90
CA ASN A 69 -19.70 2.91 -2.88
C ASN A 69 -19.70 4.41 -3.18
N ALA A 70 -19.54 5.26 -2.16
CA ALA A 70 -19.49 6.72 -2.29
C ALA A 70 -18.16 7.25 -2.87
N ALA A 71 -17.10 6.43 -2.83
CA ALA A 71 -15.77 6.84 -3.28
C ALA A 71 -15.76 7.22 -4.77
N SER A 72 -15.17 8.39 -5.07
CA SER A 72 -14.93 8.84 -6.44
C SER A 72 -14.12 7.82 -7.23
N ARG A 73 -14.51 7.60 -8.49
CA ARG A 73 -13.82 6.68 -9.40
C ARG A 73 -12.80 7.44 -10.21
N PHE A 74 -11.53 7.12 -9.97
CA PHE A 74 -10.44 7.64 -10.78
C PHE A 74 -10.01 6.59 -11.81
N PRO A 75 -9.72 7.00 -13.05
CA PRO A 75 -9.14 6.08 -14.02
C PRO A 75 -7.80 5.57 -13.49
N ALA A 76 -7.58 4.25 -13.59
CA ALA A 76 -6.27 3.68 -13.32
C ALA A 76 -5.21 4.32 -14.22
N PRO A 77 -3.97 4.54 -13.72
CA PRO A 77 -2.87 4.86 -14.62
C PRO A 77 -2.68 3.72 -15.65
N SER A 78 -1.97 4.02 -16.73
CA SER A 78 -1.71 3.05 -17.80
C SER A 78 -0.21 2.77 -17.88
N PHE A 79 0.31 2.07 -16.88
CA PHE A 79 1.70 1.63 -16.81
C PHE A 79 1.88 0.23 -17.38
N GLN A 80 3.01 0.03 -18.06
CA GLN A 80 3.66 -1.26 -18.24
C GLN A 80 4.74 -1.40 -17.16
N ALA A 81 4.91 -2.60 -16.64
CA ALA A 81 5.90 -2.93 -15.62
C ALA A 81 6.84 -4.02 -16.15
N THR A 82 8.14 -3.77 -16.08
CA THR A 82 9.19 -4.74 -16.38
C THR A 82 9.91 -5.08 -15.09
N PHE A 83 9.96 -6.37 -14.77
CA PHE A 83 10.58 -6.90 -13.56
C PHE A 83 11.94 -7.51 -13.90
N GLN A 84 12.93 -7.25 -13.07
CA GLN A 84 14.27 -7.81 -13.18
C GLN A 84 14.79 -8.17 -11.79
N ARG A 85 15.49 -9.29 -11.67
CA ARG A 85 16.18 -9.67 -10.43
C ARG A 85 17.70 -9.61 -10.59
N PRO A 86 18.32 -8.42 -10.46
CA PRO A 86 19.77 -8.26 -10.65
C PRO A 86 20.60 -9.07 -9.64
N THR A 87 20.07 -9.30 -8.43
CA THR A 87 20.68 -10.19 -7.42
C THR A 87 19.59 -11.01 -6.72
N SER A 88 19.98 -12.08 -6.01
CA SER A 88 19.05 -12.86 -5.20
C SER A 88 18.30 -12.02 -4.15
N GLU A 89 18.90 -10.92 -3.69
CA GLU A 89 18.39 -10.08 -2.60
C GLU A 89 17.71 -8.79 -3.08
N CYS A 90 17.62 -8.55 -4.39
CA CYS A 90 17.10 -7.31 -4.93
C CYS A 90 16.26 -7.55 -6.18
N MET A 91 15.04 -6.98 -6.19
CA MET A 91 14.19 -6.90 -7.37
C MET A 91 14.10 -5.45 -7.83
N GLN A 92 14.27 -5.22 -9.13
CA GLN A 92 14.00 -3.95 -9.77
C GLN A 92 12.72 -4.01 -10.57
N VAL A 93 11.92 -2.94 -10.48
CA VAL A 93 10.70 -2.79 -11.27
C VAL A 93 10.75 -1.47 -11.99
N THR A 94 10.78 -1.55 -13.32
CA THR A 94 10.73 -0.38 -14.21
C THR A 94 9.32 -0.18 -14.70
N PHE A 95 8.77 1.00 -14.45
CA PHE A 95 7.45 1.40 -14.92
C PHE A 95 7.58 2.40 -16.06
N THR A 96 6.79 2.21 -17.11
CA THR A 96 6.65 3.20 -18.20
C THR A 96 5.19 3.31 -18.60
N GLY A 97 4.65 4.52 -18.62
CA GLY A 97 3.23 4.71 -18.87
C GLY A 97 2.73 6.14 -18.72
N THR A 98 1.41 6.27 -18.64
CA THR A 98 0.75 7.57 -18.51
C THR A 98 -0.10 7.68 -17.26
N LEU A 99 -0.08 8.87 -16.65
CA LEU A 99 -1.07 9.26 -15.67
C LEU A 99 -2.37 9.63 -16.38
N ARG A 100 -3.51 9.18 -15.84
CA ARG A 100 -4.84 9.42 -16.43
C ARG A 100 -5.71 10.37 -15.62
N SER A 101 -5.27 10.76 -14.43
CA SER A 101 -5.97 11.69 -13.55
C SER A 101 -5.32 13.05 -13.56
N LYS A 102 -6.12 14.11 -13.71
CA LYS A 102 -5.68 15.49 -13.46
C LYS A 102 -5.65 15.68 -11.94
N VAL A 103 -4.54 16.17 -11.41
CA VAL A 103 -4.40 16.53 -10.00
C VAL A 103 -3.82 17.93 -9.93
N ASP A 104 -4.28 18.70 -8.95
CA ASP A 104 -4.00 20.13 -8.81
C ASP A 104 -2.50 20.44 -8.69
N SER A 105 -2.16 21.73 -8.82
CA SER A 105 -0.79 22.26 -8.99
C SER A 105 0.20 21.93 -7.88
N GLN A 106 -0.23 21.36 -6.74
CA GLN A 106 0.66 20.95 -5.65
C GLN A 106 1.47 19.68 -5.98
N GLY A 107 1.17 19.01 -7.09
CA GLY A 107 1.88 17.83 -7.56
C GLY A 107 1.49 16.55 -6.81
N VAL A 108 1.91 15.41 -7.36
CA VAL A 108 1.62 14.07 -6.83
C VAL A 108 2.87 13.21 -6.77
N ASN A 109 2.84 12.23 -5.90
CA ASN A 109 3.79 11.14 -5.87
C ASN A 109 3.19 9.92 -6.58
N VAL A 110 3.99 9.31 -7.45
CA VAL A 110 3.70 7.95 -7.94
C VAL A 110 4.36 7.00 -6.96
N MET A 111 3.55 6.26 -6.22
CA MET A 111 3.98 5.33 -5.19
C MET A 111 3.87 3.89 -5.68
N VAL A 112 4.76 3.03 -5.20
CA VAL A 112 4.82 1.62 -5.57
C VAL A 112 4.88 0.79 -4.30
N ALA A 113 3.84 -0.01 -4.04
CA ALA A 113 3.79 -0.95 -2.93
C ALA A 113 4.10 -2.36 -3.40
N LEU A 114 5.06 -3.03 -2.76
CA LEU A 114 5.27 -4.47 -2.85
C LEU A 114 4.55 -5.13 -1.67
N TYR A 115 3.57 -5.97 -1.96
CA TYR A 115 2.80 -6.70 -0.96
C TYR A 115 2.93 -8.21 -1.11
N GLU A 116 2.63 -8.94 -0.03
CA GLU A 116 2.68 -10.39 0.05
C GLU A 116 1.40 -10.97 0.66
N ASN A 117 1.01 -12.16 0.21
CA ASN A 117 -0.18 -12.90 0.63
C ASN A 117 0.16 -14.26 1.27
N GLY A 118 -0.82 -14.86 1.92
CA GLY A 118 -0.71 -16.21 2.48
C GLY A 118 0.37 -16.30 3.57
N LEU A 119 0.52 -15.22 4.34
CA LEU A 119 1.41 -15.14 5.49
C LEU A 119 0.68 -15.63 6.73
N VAL A 120 1.37 -16.39 7.57
CA VAL A 120 0.81 -16.96 8.80
C VAL A 120 1.64 -16.50 9.98
N THR A 121 0.98 -16.06 11.04
CA THR A 121 1.64 -15.59 12.26
C THR A 121 1.05 -16.27 13.48
N ASP A 122 1.90 -16.97 14.22
CA ASP A 122 1.58 -17.46 15.56
C ASP A 122 1.68 -16.30 16.56
N CYS A 123 0.64 -16.09 17.36
CA CYS A 123 0.61 -15.02 18.36
C CYS A 123 0.95 -15.57 19.76
N PRO A 124 2.19 -15.40 20.26
CA PRO A 124 2.59 -15.95 21.56
C PRO A 124 2.09 -15.15 22.77
N LYS A 125 1.76 -13.86 22.59
CA LYS A 125 1.28 -12.94 23.64
C LYS A 125 0.26 -11.92 23.10
N GLY A 126 -0.21 -11.02 23.96
CA GLY A 126 -1.20 -9.99 23.63
C GLY A 126 -2.63 -10.53 23.56
N GLU A 127 -3.55 -9.71 23.06
CA GLU A 127 -4.98 -10.02 22.96
C GLU A 127 -5.26 -11.26 22.08
N ASN A 128 -4.43 -11.48 21.06
CA ASN A 128 -4.54 -12.62 20.14
C ASN A 128 -3.75 -13.86 20.60
N LYS A 129 -3.30 -13.92 21.86
CA LYS A 129 -2.48 -15.03 22.36
C LYS A 129 -3.12 -16.40 22.06
N GLY A 130 -2.32 -17.30 21.50
CA GLY A 130 -2.71 -18.67 21.17
C GLY A 130 -3.48 -18.81 19.86
N ARG A 131 -3.70 -17.71 19.13
CA ARG A 131 -4.29 -17.74 17.79
C ARG A 131 -3.20 -17.80 16.72
N VAL A 132 -3.61 -18.31 15.57
CA VAL A 132 -2.85 -18.27 14.31
C VAL A 132 -3.58 -17.31 13.39
N LEU A 133 -2.91 -16.23 12.97
CA LEU A 133 -3.48 -15.21 12.11
C LEU A 133 -3.03 -15.42 10.67
N SER A 134 -3.98 -15.39 9.73
CA SER A 134 -3.72 -15.31 8.29
C SER A 134 -3.63 -13.85 7.87
N ASN A 135 -2.62 -13.51 7.10
CA ASN A 135 -2.37 -12.15 6.64
C ASN A 135 -2.20 -12.15 5.12
N ASP A 136 -3.02 -11.32 4.47
CA ASP A 136 -3.01 -11.10 3.03
C ASP A 136 -2.78 -9.62 2.73
N PHE A 137 -2.28 -9.33 1.54
CA PHE A 137 -1.96 -7.99 1.06
C PHE A 137 -1.00 -7.20 1.96
N VAL A 138 -0.16 -7.89 2.74
CA VAL A 138 0.79 -7.28 3.68
C VAL A 138 1.83 -6.48 2.91
N VAL A 139 1.84 -5.17 3.08
CA VAL A 139 2.82 -4.30 2.42
C VAL A 139 4.18 -4.51 3.07
N ARG A 140 5.10 -5.10 2.31
CA ARG A 140 6.47 -5.37 2.73
C ARG A 140 7.39 -4.19 2.43
N LYS A 141 7.13 -3.44 1.35
CA LYS A 141 7.86 -2.22 0.96
C LYS A 141 6.95 -1.20 0.27
N LEU A 142 7.25 0.09 0.44
CA LEU A 142 6.57 1.19 -0.22
C LEU A 142 7.63 2.19 -0.70
N GLU A 143 7.77 2.32 -2.02
CA GLU A 143 8.76 3.20 -2.63
C GLU A 143 8.08 4.31 -3.42
N LYS A 144 8.73 5.48 -3.48
CA LYS A 144 8.30 6.57 -4.35
C LYS A 144 9.02 6.43 -5.68
N LEU A 145 8.29 6.15 -6.76
CA LEU A 145 8.83 6.11 -8.12
C LEU A 145 9.32 7.50 -8.55
N CYS A 146 8.45 8.50 -8.43
CA CYS A 146 8.76 9.87 -8.78
C CYS A 146 7.75 10.85 -8.15
N ASN A 147 8.13 12.13 -8.14
CA ASN A 147 7.20 13.23 -7.92
C ASN A 147 6.87 13.87 -9.28
N VAL A 148 5.59 14.16 -9.53
CA VAL A 148 5.10 14.76 -10.76
C VAL A 148 4.37 16.05 -10.42
N LYS A 149 4.94 17.18 -10.83
CA LYS A 149 4.29 18.49 -10.77
C LYS A 149 3.52 18.76 -12.07
N ASP A 150 2.50 19.62 -12.01
CA ASP A 150 1.71 20.09 -13.15
C ASP A 150 1.24 18.96 -14.09
N ILE A 151 0.29 18.15 -13.60
CA ILE A 151 -0.23 17.02 -14.38
C ILE A 151 -1.16 17.52 -15.47
N SER A 152 -0.65 17.62 -16.70
CA SER A 152 -1.50 17.57 -17.88
C SER A 152 -2.08 16.16 -18.06
N ALA A 153 -3.28 16.07 -18.64
CA ALA A 153 -3.86 14.78 -18.97
C ALA A 153 -2.90 13.99 -19.87
N LYS A 154 -2.66 12.70 -19.56
CA LYS A 154 -1.75 11.79 -20.28
C LYS A 154 -0.25 12.10 -20.16
N LYS A 155 0.19 12.74 -19.07
CA LYS A 155 1.62 12.91 -18.81
C LYS A 155 2.34 11.55 -18.76
N ASN A 156 3.35 11.39 -19.61
CA ASN A 156 4.22 10.22 -19.61
C ASN A 156 5.10 10.23 -18.37
N VAL A 157 5.23 9.07 -17.74
CA VAL A 157 6.07 8.84 -16.57
C VAL A 157 6.83 7.55 -16.80
N SER A 158 8.13 7.59 -16.52
CA SER A 158 8.96 6.40 -16.44
C SER A 158 9.89 6.50 -15.24
N GLY A 159 10.24 5.35 -14.67
CA GLY A 159 11.17 5.26 -13.56
C GLY A 159 11.38 3.81 -13.13
N THR A 160 12.37 3.61 -12.28
CA THR A 160 12.69 2.30 -11.71
C THR A 160 12.75 2.41 -10.19
N VAL A 161 12.16 1.46 -9.50
CA VAL A 161 12.31 1.27 -8.05
C VAL A 161 13.03 -0.05 -7.78
N SER A 162 13.82 -0.07 -6.71
CA SER A 162 14.54 -1.25 -6.24
C SER A 162 13.96 -1.68 -4.90
N PHE A 163 13.62 -2.95 -4.77
CA PHE A 163 13.12 -3.55 -3.55
C PHE A 163 14.14 -4.53 -2.99
N PRO A 164 14.66 -4.32 -1.77
CA PRO A 164 15.36 -5.38 -1.06
C PRO A 164 14.37 -6.49 -0.72
N LEU A 165 14.72 -7.70 -1.11
CA LEU A 165 13.94 -8.92 -0.88
C LEU A 165 14.33 -9.55 0.46
N TRP A 166 13.41 -10.35 1.00
CA TRP A 166 13.63 -11.14 2.22
C TRP A 166 13.92 -12.59 1.85
N ASP A 167 14.52 -13.34 2.78
CA ASP A 167 14.98 -14.72 2.54
C ASP A 167 13.89 -15.65 2.01
N THR A 168 12.65 -15.49 2.51
CA THR A 168 11.49 -16.31 2.12
C THR A 168 10.65 -15.68 1.00
N PHE A 169 11.22 -14.77 0.21
CA PHE A 169 10.51 -14.13 -0.90
C PHE A 169 10.08 -15.15 -1.95
N HIS A 170 8.79 -15.12 -2.29
CA HIS A 170 8.21 -15.89 -3.39
C HIS A 170 7.31 -15.01 -4.25
N SER A 171 7.64 -14.87 -5.53
CA SER A 171 6.93 -13.99 -6.48
C SER A 171 5.45 -14.35 -6.62
N SER A 172 5.10 -15.64 -6.60
CA SER A 172 3.70 -16.11 -6.68
C SER A 172 2.82 -15.70 -5.50
N LYS A 173 3.42 -15.35 -4.35
CA LYS A 173 2.70 -14.79 -3.20
C LYS A 173 2.67 -13.27 -3.21
N CYS A 174 3.42 -12.63 -4.09
CA CYS A 174 3.65 -11.20 -4.07
C CYS A 174 3.00 -10.49 -5.25
N GLY A 175 2.62 -9.23 -5.02
CA GLY A 175 2.14 -8.35 -6.08
C GLY A 175 2.68 -6.94 -5.90
N VAL A 176 2.58 -6.15 -6.97
CA VAL A 176 3.00 -4.76 -6.96
C VAL A 176 1.83 -3.85 -7.32
N ALA A 177 1.52 -2.90 -6.45
CA ALA A 177 0.50 -1.88 -6.70
C ALA A 177 1.17 -0.52 -6.93
N VAL A 178 0.89 0.11 -8.07
CA VAL A 178 1.29 1.48 -8.38
C VAL A 178 0.09 2.39 -8.21
N PHE A 179 0.23 3.46 -7.45
CA PHE A 179 -0.86 4.40 -7.23
C PHE A 179 -0.38 5.85 -7.18
N VAL A 180 -1.29 6.74 -7.59
CA VAL A 180 -1.05 8.19 -7.62
C VAL A 180 -1.58 8.80 -6.34
N GLN A 181 -0.71 9.43 -5.56
CA GLN A 181 -1.02 9.96 -4.23
C GLN A 181 -0.59 11.42 -4.11
N ASN A 182 -1.44 12.31 -3.59
CA ASN A 182 -1.01 13.68 -3.24
C ASN A 182 -0.30 13.74 -1.88
N THR A 183 0.17 14.92 -1.50
CA THR A 183 0.83 15.16 -0.20
C THR A 183 -0.08 14.88 1.00
N SER A 184 -1.39 15.07 0.87
CA SER A 184 -2.41 14.71 1.88
C SER A 184 -2.83 13.24 1.84
N HIS A 185 -2.04 12.39 1.19
CA HIS A 185 -2.25 10.94 1.09
C HIS A 185 -3.53 10.49 0.38
N GLN A 186 -4.24 11.38 -0.33
CA GLN A 186 -5.39 11.05 -1.15
C GLN A 186 -4.95 10.35 -2.44
N ILE A 187 -5.68 9.31 -2.83
CA ILE A 187 -5.35 8.45 -3.98
C ILE A 187 -6.23 8.81 -5.17
N PHE A 188 -5.61 8.92 -6.35
CA PHE A 188 -6.23 9.38 -7.61
C PHE A 188 -6.15 8.33 -8.74
N GLY A 189 -6.07 7.05 -8.38
CA GLY A 189 -5.94 5.95 -9.33
C GLY A 189 -4.85 4.99 -8.93
N LEU A 190 -5.06 3.72 -9.24
CA LEU A 190 -4.18 2.63 -8.90
C LEU A 190 -4.21 1.58 -10.03
N GLN A 191 -3.07 0.93 -10.24
CA GLN A 191 -2.94 -0.25 -11.10
C GLN A 191 -2.16 -1.32 -10.34
N ASN A 192 -2.64 -2.56 -10.39
CA ASN A 192 -2.02 -3.71 -9.75
C ASN A 192 -1.33 -4.60 -10.81
N PHE A 193 -0.18 -5.16 -10.45
CA PHE A 193 0.64 -6.04 -11.27
C PHE A 193 0.95 -7.33 -10.49
N GLN A 194 0.86 -8.46 -11.19
CA GLN A 194 1.41 -9.72 -10.70
C GLN A 194 2.90 -9.76 -11.02
N ILE A 195 3.70 -10.30 -10.10
CA ILE A 195 5.12 -10.52 -10.34
C ILE A 195 5.26 -11.84 -11.12
N PRO A 196 5.95 -11.86 -12.27
CA PRO A 196 6.19 -13.10 -13.00
C PRO A 196 6.95 -14.13 -12.13
N GLU A 197 6.69 -15.42 -12.35
CA GLU A 197 7.41 -16.49 -11.64
C GLU A 197 8.91 -16.48 -11.92
N TYR A 198 9.29 -16.10 -13.14
CA TYR A 198 10.67 -16.03 -13.62
C TYR A 198 11.04 -14.57 -13.93
N ILE A 199 11.97 -14.00 -13.15
CA ILE A 199 12.50 -12.62 -13.26
C ILE A 199 14.00 -12.57 -13.00
#